data_AF-A0A662UZT1-F1
#
_entry.id   AF-A0A662UZT1-F1
#
_cell.length_a   1.000
_cell.length_b   1.000
_cell.length_c   1.000
_cell.angle_alpha   90.00
_cell.angle_beta   90.00
_cell.angle_gamma   90.00
#
_symmetry.space_group_name_H-M   'P 1'
#
loop_
_entity.id
_entity.type
_entity.pdbx_description
1 polymer ?
#
loop_
_entity_poly.entity_id
_entity_poly.type
_entity_poly.pdbx_seq_one_letter_code
_entity_poly.pdbx_strand_id
1 'polypeptide(L)'
;MYNKVLFTALIVAGIVFYAIAALHVYQLVSNFQNNILPMFEALSSIRMNYRIESINITQVNDGKIEVLVKAVINITWDKEVPVKGPVLEISWMNNTIGRIEIKSLDEPFMNQPLTMRFLVGKQDIGEQVYLTAIIDTDIGVIKLVQPIANLSTILSQTGIAIEDIRVVRHQNIDYLVFSITSSKNTVKLPIRIVLLDRNKDVLLEKYCEDFYVDPSSKYEVSIDVTDIDLDNVKYIKIMVYDAQIALFQLGG
;
A
#
# COMPACT_ATOMS: atom_id res chain seq x y z
N MET A 1 26.15 65.48 36.59
CA MET A 1 25.71 65.47 35.16
C MET A 1 25.79 64.08 34.49
N TYR A 2 26.46 63.07 35.05
CA TYR A 2 26.63 61.74 34.43
C TYR A 2 25.42 60.79 34.46
N ASN A 3 24.37 61.09 35.24
CA ASN A 3 23.25 60.17 35.44
C ASN A 3 22.14 60.29 34.39
N LYS A 4 21.98 61.46 33.75
CA LYS A 4 20.94 61.68 32.73
C LYS A 4 21.27 60.97 31.41
N VAL A 5 22.52 61.00 30.98
CA VAL A 5 22.96 60.38 29.72
C VAL A 5 22.86 58.85 29.81
N LEU A 6 23.29 58.26 30.93
CA LEU A 6 23.16 56.83 31.18
C LEU A 6 21.70 56.38 31.21
N PHE A 7 20.84 57.15 31.88
CA PHE A 7 19.40 56.85 31.97
C PHE A 7 18.71 56.95 30.61
N THR A 8 19.01 57.97 29.81
CA THR A 8 18.52 58.09 28.44
C THR A 8 19.01 56.94 27.56
N ALA A 9 20.28 56.52 27.68
CA ALA A 9 20.81 55.39 26.92
C ALA A 9 20.12 54.06 27.27
N LEU A 10 19.81 53.82 28.55
CA LEU A 10 19.07 52.64 29.00
C LEU A 10 17.63 52.63 28.49
N ILE A 11 16.95 53.78 28.47
CA ILE A 11 15.60 53.90 27.91
C ILE A 11 15.63 53.62 26.39
N VAL A 12 16.58 54.20 25.65
CA VAL A 12 16.72 53.95 24.21
C VAL A 12 17.03 52.47 23.95
N ALA A 13 17.93 51.86 24.72
CA ALA A 13 18.23 50.43 24.62
C ALA A 13 16.99 49.56 24.92
N GLY A 14 16.19 49.91 25.92
CA GLY A 14 14.94 49.22 26.24
C GLY A 14 13.89 49.34 25.12
N ILE A 15 13.75 50.52 24.51
CA ILE A 15 12.85 50.74 23.37
C ILE A 15 13.31 49.93 22.15
N VAL A 16 14.61 49.94 21.85
CA VAL A 16 15.19 49.16 20.73
C VAL A 16 14.99 47.67 20.96
N PHE A 17 15.26 47.18 22.18
CA PHE A 17 15.04 45.78 22.54
C PHE A 17 13.56 45.38 22.42
N TYR A 18 12.64 46.22 22.91
CA TYR A 18 11.21 46.00 22.79
C TYR A 18 10.75 45.98 21.32
N ALA A 19 11.23 46.91 20.49
CA ALA A 19 10.90 46.95 19.07
C ALA A 19 11.40 45.70 18.32
N ILE A 20 12.63 45.24 18.63
CA ILE A 20 13.19 44.01 18.05
C ILE A 20 12.39 42.78 18.50
N ALA A 21 12.06 42.68 19.79
CA ALA A 21 11.27 41.57 20.33
C ALA A 21 9.85 41.54 19.75
N ALA A 22 9.19 42.69 19.66
CA ALA A 22 7.87 42.82 19.04
C ALA A 22 7.91 42.47 17.55
N LEU A 23 8.95 42.88 16.82
CA LEU A 23 9.15 42.49 15.42
C LEU A 23 9.35 40.98 15.26
N HIS A 24 10.14 40.35 16.13
CA HIS A 24 10.32 38.89 16.12
C HIS A 24 9.02 38.16 16.43
N VAL A 25 8.25 38.61 17.43
CA VAL A 25 6.94 38.03 17.75
C VAL A 25 5.98 38.20 16.58
N TYR A 26 5.95 39.37 15.94
CA TYR A 26 5.14 39.63 14.76
C TYR A 26 5.54 38.73 13.58
N GLN A 27 6.84 38.59 13.31
CA GLN A 27 7.34 37.67 12.28
C GLN A 27 6.96 36.23 12.57
N LEU A 28 7.04 35.80 13.83
CA LEU A 28 6.66 34.44 14.24
C LEU A 28 5.16 34.19 14.05
N VAL A 29 4.31 35.13 14.48
CA VAL A 29 2.85 35.06 14.32
C VAL A 29 2.46 35.10 12.83
N SER A 30 3.09 35.98 12.05
CA SER A 30 2.90 36.08 10.60
C SER A 30 3.32 34.80 9.89
N ASN A 31 4.47 34.19 10.24
CA ASN A 31 4.90 32.92 9.67
C ASN A 31 3.93 31.78 10.04
N PHE A 32 3.46 31.77 11.29
CA PHE A 32 2.48 30.78 11.76
C PHE A 32 1.15 30.89 10.99
N GLN A 33 0.63 32.11 10.83
CA GLN A 33 -0.65 32.35 10.16
C GLN A 33 -0.59 32.15 8.63
N ASN A 34 0.51 32.56 7.99
CA ASN A 34 0.59 32.57 6.53
C ASN A 34 1.18 31.28 5.95
N ASN A 35 2.01 30.55 6.69
CA ASN A 35 2.71 29.37 6.17
C ASN A 35 2.33 28.09 6.93
N ILE A 36 2.38 28.10 8.27
CA ILE A 36 2.17 26.88 9.07
C ILE A 36 0.70 26.44 9.08
N LEU A 37 -0.22 27.34 9.42
CA LEU A 37 -1.65 27.01 9.52
C LEU A 37 -2.25 26.55 8.17
N PRO A 38 -2.04 27.24 7.03
CA PRO A 38 -2.54 26.79 5.74
C PRO A 38 -1.95 25.45 5.31
N MET A 39 -0.67 25.20 5.60
CA MET A 39 -0.02 23.91 5.35
C MET A 39 -0.70 22.80 6.16
N PHE A 40 -0.98 22.99 7.45
CA PHE A 40 -1.71 22.00 8.25
C PHE A 40 -3.13 21.75 7.74
N GLU A 41 -3.84 22.79 7.32
CA GLU A 41 -5.16 22.66 6.70
C GLU A 41 -5.09 21.82 5.42
N ALA A 42 -4.15 22.14 4.52
CA ALA A 42 -3.91 21.38 3.29
C ALA A 42 -3.54 19.92 3.60
N LEU A 43 -2.62 19.67 4.53
CA LEU A 43 -2.22 18.34 4.98
C LEU A 43 -3.40 17.54 5.57
N SER A 44 -4.25 18.17 6.37
CA SER A 44 -5.44 17.52 6.95
C SER A 44 -6.47 17.12 5.90
N SER A 45 -6.49 17.83 4.77
CA SER A 45 -7.34 17.55 3.61
C SER A 45 -6.72 16.56 2.63
N ILE A 46 -5.47 16.12 2.82
CA ILE A 46 -4.84 15.17 1.90
C ILE A 46 -5.71 13.92 1.77
N ARG A 47 -5.99 13.55 0.52
CA ARG A 47 -6.61 12.30 0.12
C ARG A 47 -5.66 11.59 -0.81
N MET A 48 -5.26 10.38 -0.44
CA MET A 48 -4.47 9.50 -1.28
C MET A 48 -5.37 8.42 -1.85
N ASN A 49 -5.47 8.39 -3.16
CA ASN A 49 -6.09 7.32 -3.91
C ASN A 49 -5.01 6.57 -4.68
N TYR A 50 -5.11 5.25 -4.73
CA TYR A 50 -4.20 4.43 -5.51
C TYR A 50 -4.97 3.42 -6.35
N ARG A 51 -4.40 3.09 -7.50
CA ARG A 51 -4.85 2.00 -8.35
C ARG A 51 -3.69 1.03 -8.54
N ILE A 52 -3.89 -0.22 -8.15
CA ILE A 52 -2.90 -1.27 -8.41
C ILE A 52 -2.94 -1.61 -9.90
N GLU A 53 -1.79 -1.51 -10.56
CA GLU A 53 -1.62 -1.90 -11.96
C GLU A 53 -1.19 -3.36 -12.08
N SER A 54 -0.25 -3.79 -11.23
CA SER A 54 0.17 -5.20 -11.18
C SER A 54 0.74 -5.58 -9.82
N ILE A 55 0.64 -6.86 -9.48
CA ILE A 55 1.27 -7.49 -8.32
C ILE A 55 1.98 -8.74 -8.82
N ASN A 56 3.30 -8.70 -8.85
CA ASN A 56 4.10 -9.87 -9.21
C ASN A 56 4.55 -10.58 -7.93
N ILE A 57 4.40 -11.90 -7.89
CA ILE A 57 4.80 -12.74 -6.78
C ILE A 57 5.78 -13.78 -7.30
N THR A 58 6.99 -13.81 -6.75
CA THR A 58 8.03 -14.75 -7.17
C THR A 58 8.70 -15.37 -5.96
N GLN A 59 8.89 -16.70 -5.97
CA GLN A 59 9.69 -17.36 -4.95
C GLN A 59 11.16 -16.95 -5.09
N VAL A 60 11.77 -16.56 -3.98
CA VAL A 60 13.21 -16.23 -3.92
C VAL A 60 14.00 -17.43 -3.41
N ASN A 61 13.51 -18.07 -2.35
CA ASN A 61 14.05 -19.30 -1.78
C ASN A 61 12.99 -20.03 -0.94
N ASP A 62 13.37 -21.13 -0.30
CA ASP A 62 12.50 -21.86 0.61
C ASP A 62 12.08 -20.97 1.79
N GLY A 63 10.80 -20.60 1.81
CA GLY A 63 10.21 -19.80 2.88
C GLY A 63 10.25 -18.27 2.68
N LYS A 64 10.74 -17.76 1.55
CA LYS A 64 10.56 -16.33 1.18
C LYS A 64 10.06 -16.12 -0.24
N ILE A 65 9.14 -15.17 -0.37
CA ILE A 65 8.66 -14.65 -1.65
C ILE A 65 9.01 -13.17 -1.77
N GLU A 66 9.22 -12.75 -3.01
CA GLU A 66 9.24 -11.35 -3.39
C GLU A 66 7.86 -10.97 -3.94
N VAL A 67 7.30 -9.89 -3.42
CA VAL A 67 6.06 -9.28 -3.92
C VAL A 67 6.41 -7.90 -4.47
N LEU A 68 6.20 -7.70 -5.76
CA LEU A 68 6.43 -6.42 -6.44
C LEU A 68 5.09 -5.83 -6.84
N VAL A 69 4.70 -4.74 -6.18
CA VAL A 69 3.45 -4.04 -6.43
C VAL A 69 3.73 -2.79 -7.24
N LYS A 70 3.12 -2.68 -8.40
CA LYS A 70 3.10 -1.45 -9.20
C LYS A 70 1.74 -0.79 -9.04
N ALA A 71 1.74 0.45 -8.58
CA ALA A 71 0.53 1.24 -8.39
C ALA A 71 0.67 2.61 -9.06
N VAL A 72 -0.45 3.19 -9.44
CA VAL A 72 -0.56 4.59 -9.82
C VAL A 72 -1.24 5.33 -8.68
N ILE A 73 -0.64 6.43 -8.25
CA ILE A 73 -1.05 7.17 -7.06
C ILE A 73 -1.53 8.56 -7.47
N ASN A 74 -2.65 8.95 -6.89
CA ASN A 74 -3.24 10.27 -6.98
C ASN A 74 -3.33 10.83 -5.56
N ILE A 75 -2.74 11.99 -5.32
CA ILE A 75 -2.79 12.70 -4.05
C ILE A 75 -3.38 14.08 -4.32
N THR A 76 -4.51 14.35 -3.69
CA THR A 76 -5.23 15.62 -3.79
C THR A 76 -5.39 16.25 -2.42
N TRP A 77 -5.60 17.56 -2.37
CA TRP A 77 -5.90 18.32 -1.17
C TRP A 77 -6.82 19.48 -1.56
N ASP A 78 -7.57 20.00 -0.58
CA ASP A 78 -8.66 20.95 -0.85
C ASP A 78 -8.19 22.41 -0.93
N LYS A 79 -6.97 22.69 -0.45
CA LYS A 79 -6.42 24.05 -0.35
C LYS A 79 -5.05 24.13 -1.00
N GLU A 80 -4.95 24.88 -2.09
CA GLU A 80 -3.68 25.19 -2.75
C GLU A 80 -2.84 26.12 -1.86
N VAL A 81 -1.60 25.73 -1.60
CA VAL A 81 -0.68 26.50 -0.75
C VAL A 81 0.73 26.45 -1.38
N PRO A 82 1.35 27.62 -1.68
CA PRO A 82 2.69 27.71 -2.27
C PRO A 82 3.79 27.51 -1.24
N VAL A 83 3.75 26.35 -0.59
CA VAL A 83 4.72 25.89 0.40
C VAL A 83 5.23 24.51 -0.01
N LYS A 84 6.46 24.21 0.42
CA LYS A 84 7.07 22.89 0.24
C LYS A 84 6.12 21.79 0.74
N GLY A 85 5.83 20.82 -0.10
CA GLY A 85 4.96 19.71 0.26
C GLY A 85 5.66 18.67 1.12
N PRO A 86 4.90 17.72 1.70
CA PRO A 86 5.47 16.66 2.51
C PRO A 86 6.21 15.62 1.65
N VAL A 87 7.15 14.92 2.29
CA VAL A 87 7.68 13.65 1.79
C VAL A 87 6.80 12.54 2.34
N LEU A 88 6.17 11.77 1.47
CA LEU A 88 5.39 10.59 1.84
C LEU A 88 6.26 9.33 1.68
N GLU A 89 6.38 8.56 2.74
CA GLU A 89 7.10 7.30 2.76
C GLU A 89 6.13 6.16 3.06
N ILE A 90 6.18 5.12 2.25
CA ILE A 90 5.45 3.88 2.51
C ILE A 90 6.45 2.94 3.17
N SER A 91 6.12 2.49 4.37
CA SER A 91 7.00 1.69 5.20
C SER A 91 6.36 0.37 5.59
N TRP A 92 7.20 -0.66 5.64
CA TRP A 92 6.84 -2.02 6.06
C TRP A 92 8.00 -2.62 6.84
N MET A 93 7.73 -3.16 8.03
CA MET A 93 8.75 -3.65 8.97
C MET A 93 9.91 -2.67 9.20
N ASN A 94 9.61 -1.40 9.44
CA ASN A 94 10.59 -0.32 9.61
C ASN A 94 11.48 -0.02 8.38
N ASN A 95 11.20 -0.60 7.21
CA ASN A 95 11.89 -0.29 5.97
C ASN A 95 11.00 0.57 5.07
N THR A 96 11.58 1.59 4.44
CA THR A 96 10.90 2.37 3.40
C THR A 96 10.89 1.57 2.10
N ILE A 97 9.70 1.20 1.65
CA ILE A 97 9.46 0.40 0.44
C ILE A 97 8.92 1.24 -0.73
N GLY A 98 8.54 2.49 -0.46
CA GLY A 98 8.12 3.47 -1.46
C GLY A 98 8.29 4.88 -0.93
N ARG A 99 8.58 5.84 -1.80
CA ARG A 99 8.76 7.26 -1.42
C ARG A 99 8.22 8.17 -2.50
N ILE A 100 7.51 9.21 -2.09
CA ILE A 100 6.89 10.22 -2.95
C ILE A 100 7.26 11.58 -2.36
N GLU A 101 7.82 12.46 -3.17
CA GLU A 101 8.18 13.81 -2.76
C GLU A 101 7.25 14.82 -3.45
N ILE A 102 6.38 15.45 -2.66
CA ILE A 102 5.50 16.52 -3.14
C ILE A 102 6.29 17.81 -3.06
N LYS A 103 6.66 18.37 -4.22
CA LYS A 103 7.49 19.58 -4.28
C LYS A 103 6.79 20.80 -3.70
N SER A 104 5.50 20.97 -4.01
CA SER A 104 4.67 22.07 -3.54
C SER A 104 3.22 21.62 -3.39
N LEU A 105 2.47 22.25 -2.48
CA LEU A 105 1.03 22.06 -2.32
C LEU A 105 0.20 22.98 -3.25
N ASP A 106 0.79 23.47 -4.34
CA ASP A 106 0.13 24.32 -5.34
C ASP A 106 -0.79 23.54 -6.28
N GLU A 107 -0.41 22.31 -6.63
CA GLU A 107 -1.12 21.51 -7.62
C GLU A 107 -1.19 20.04 -7.19
N PRO A 108 -2.34 19.36 -7.41
CA PRO A 108 -2.51 17.97 -7.01
C PRO A 108 -1.49 17.06 -7.70
N PHE A 109 -1.03 16.04 -6.96
CA PHE A 109 -0.03 15.09 -7.42
C PHE A 109 -0.71 13.89 -8.07
N MET A 110 -0.83 13.90 -9.41
CA MET A 110 -1.69 12.96 -10.15
C MET A 110 -0.91 12.00 -11.06
N ASN A 111 -1.44 10.78 -11.17
CA ASN A 111 -1.00 9.68 -12.04
C ASN A 111 0.46 9.26 -11.85
N GLN A 112 0.91 9.21 -10.60
CA GLN A 112 2.32 9.02 -10.29
C GLN A 112 2.61 7.54 -10.06
N PRO A 113 3.50 6.93 -10.87
CA PRO A 113 3.82 5.53 -10.72
C PRO A 113 4.65 5.31 -9.46
N LEU A 114 4.27 4.31 -8.67
CA LEU A 114 5.04 3.83 -7.53
C LEU A 114 5.22 2.32 -7.65
N THR A 115 6.47 1.89 -7.47
CA THR A 115 6.80 0.47 -7.33
C THR A 115 7.21 0.21 -5.88
N MET A 116 6.54 -0.74 -5.25
CA MET A 116 6.83 -1.20 -3.89
C MET A 116 7.32 -2.63 -3.93
N ARG A 117 8.43 -2.91 -3.23
CA ARG A 117 9.03 -4.24 -3.18
C ARG A 117 8.98 -4.76 -1.75
N PHE A 118 8.42 -5.95 -1.59
CA PHE A 118 8.32 -6.65 -0.30
C PHE A 118 9.09 -7.97 -0.39
N LEU A 119 9.89 -8.27 0.63
CA LEU A 119 10.52 -9.57 0.83
C LEU A 119 9.85 -10.24 2.02
N VAL A 120 9.05 -11.26 1.75
CA VAL A 120 7.99 -11.73 2.64
C VAL A 120 8.27 -13.17 3.03
N GLY A 121 8.41 -13.42 4.33
CA GLY A 121 8.33 -14.75 4.93
C GLY A 121 6.90 -15.11 5.32
N LYS A 122 6.66 -16.39 5.62
CA LYS A 122 5.32 -16.90 5.97
C LYS A 122 4.67 -16.14 7.13
N GLN A 123 5.44 -15.83 8.17
CA GLN A 123 4.98 -15.11 9.37
C GLN A 123 4.68 -13.62 9.10
N ASP A 124 5.10 -13.09 7.97
CA ASP A 124 5.07 -11.66 7.65
C ASP A 124 3.78 -11.24 6.91
N ILE A 125 2.91 -12.19 6.57
CA ILE A 125 1.68 -11.95 5.79
C ILE A 125 0.71 -11.00 6.49
N GLY A 126 0.66 -11.06 7.82
CA GLY A 126 -0.20 -10.20 8.63
C GLY A 126 0.36 -8.80 8.83
N GLU A 127 1.61 -8.54 8.43
CA GLU A 127 2.30 -7.30 8.74
C GLU A 127 1.66 -6.10 8.04
N GLN A 128 1.54 -5.04 8.82
CA GLN A 128 0.89 -3.81 8.41
C GLN A 128 1.84 -2.94 7.58
N VAL A 129 1.32 -2.41 6.49
CA VAL A 129 1.94 -1.35 5.70
C VAL A 129 1.46 -0.01 6.23
N TYR A 130 2.40 0.92 6.39
CA TYR A 130 2.15 2.26 6.89
C TYR A 130 2.50 3.31 5.85
N LEU A 131 1.75 4.40 5.84
CA LEU A 131 2.10 5.64 5.17
C LEU A 131 2.58 6.63 6.23
N THR A 132 3.77 7.16 6.02
CA THR A 132 4.39 8.19 6.86
C THR A 132 4.48 9.47 6.06
N ALA A 133 3.84 10.55 6.51
CA ALA A 133 4.08 11.89 6.00
C ALA A 133 5.13 12.59 6.84
N ILE A 134 6.21 13.03 6.21
CA ILE A 134 7.32 13.77 6.80
C ILE A 134 7.23 15.20 6.29
N ILE A 135 7.02 16.14 7.22
CA ILE A 135 6.88 17.56 6.93
C ILE A 135 8.06 18.28 7.57
N ASP A 136 8.83 18.95 6.73
CA ASP A 136 9.97 19.75 7.13
C ASP A 136 9.50 21.19 7.34
N THR A 137 9.58 21.67 8.58
CA THR A 137 9.15 23.02 8.97
C THR A 137 10.32 23.78 9.56
N ASP A 138 10.26 25.11 9.55
CA ASP A 138 11.29 25.97 10.15
C ASP A 138 11.50 25.71 11.66
N ILE A 139 10.53 25.08 12.33
CA ILE A 139 10.56 24.77 13.76
C ILE A 139 10.91 23.30 14.05
N GLY A 140 11.09 22.46 13.01
CA GLY A 140 11.46 21.05 13.15
C GLY A 140 10.73 20.12 12.17
N VAL A 141 10.98 18.81 12.29
CA VAL A 141 10.38 17.79 11.43
C VAL A 141 9.17 17.17 12.12
N ILE A 142 8.01 17.22 11.45
CA ILE A 142 6.77 16.60 11.92
C ILE A 142 6.57 15.29 11.15
N LYS A 143 6.24 14.21 11.86
CA LYS A 143 5.95 12.90 11.28
C LYS A 143 4.54 12.46 11.64
N LEU A 144 3.74 12.13 10.63
CA LEU A 144 2.41 11.55 10.78
C LEU A 144 2.43 10.14 10.21
N VAL A 145 2.08 9.14 11.02
CA VAL A 145 2.11 7.72 10.62
C VAL A 145 0.69 7.18 10.64
N GLN A 146 0.26 6.55 9.55
CA GLN A 146 -1.06 5.92 9.45
C GLN A 146 -0.96 4.52 8.82
N PRO A 147 -1.65 3.50 9.37
CA PRO A 147 -1.77 2.20 8.73
C PRO A 147 -2.62 2.33 7.45
N ILE A 148 -2.18 1.71 6.35
CA ILE A 148 -2.93 1.75 5.07
C ILE A 148 -3.55 0.41 4.67
N ALA A 149 -2.79 -0.67 4.71
CA ALA A 149 -3.24 -2.03 4.37
C ALA A 149 -2.28 -3.05 5.00
N ASN A 150 -2.71 -4.29 5.17
CA ASN A 150 -1.78 -5.39 5.46
C ASN A 150 -1.42 -6.12 4.15
N LEU A 151 -0.34 -6.88 4.19
CA LEU A 151 0.15 -7.57 3.00
C LEU A 151 -0.86 -8.60 2.46
N SER A 152 -1.61 -9.29 3.33
CA SER A 152 -2.67 -10.21 2.90
C SER A 152 -3.73 -9.54 2.01
N THR A 153 -4.10 -8.29 2.32
CA THR A 153 -5.07 -7.51 1.55
C THR A 153 -4.50 -7.11 0.19
N ILE A 154 -3.20 -6.79 0.14
CA ILE A 154 -2.51 -6.51 -1.12
C ILE A 154 -2.48 -7.77 -2.00
N LEU A 155 -2.10 -8.92 -1.45
CA LEU A 155 -2.04 -10.20 -2.17
C LEU A 155 -3.40 -10.64 -2.72
N SER A 156 -4.51 -10.32 -2.04
CA SER A 156 -5.85 -10.62 -2.55
C SER A 156 -6.22 -9.89 -3.85
N GLN A 157 -5.41 -8.90 -4.27
CA GLN A 157 -5.61 -8.11 -5.48
C GLN A 157 -4.75 -8.59 -6.66
N THR A 158 -4.03 -9.72 -6.53
CA THR A 158 -3.13 -10.28 -7.57
C THR A 158 -3.83 -10.66 -8.89
N GLY A 159 -5.15 -10.45 -9.02
CA GLY A 159 -5.83 -10.35 -10.32
C GLY A 159 -5.63 -11.56 -11.23
N ILE A 160 -5.78 -12.75 -10.66
CA ILE A 160 -5.79 -14.04 -11.37
C ILE A 160 -7.22 -14.36 -11.80
N ALA A 161 -7.39 -15.07 -12.91
CA ALA A 161 -8.67 -15.59 -13.39
C ALA A 161 -8.64 -17.13 -13.52
N ILE A 162 -9.83 -17.74 -13.53
CA ILE A 162 -10.02 -19.14 -13.88
C ILE A 162 -10.89 -19.21 -15.13
N GLU A 163 -10.49 -20.05 -16.09
CA GLU A 163 -11.15 -20.29 -17.37
C GLU A 163 -11.34 -21.80 -17.62
N ASP A 164 -12.21 -22.13 -18.56
CA ASP A 164 -12.38 -23.50 -19.10
C ASP A 164 -12.67 -24.59 -18.06
N ILE A 165 -13.44 -24.25 -17.02
CA ILE A 165 -13.82 -25.18 -15.95
C ILE A 165 -14.69 -26.29 -16.51
N ARG A 166 -14.22 -27.53 -16.38
CA ARG A 166 -14.91 -28.72 -16.87
C ARG A 166 -14.59 -29.94 -16.02
N VAL A 167 -15.44 -30.95 -16.11
CA VAL A 167 -15.20 -32.26 -15.52
C VAL A 167 -14.78 -33.22 -16.62
N VAL A 168 -13.65 -33.90 -16.45
CA VAL A 168 -13.12 -34.89 -17.39
C VAL A 168 -12.95 -36.21 -16.67
N ARG A 169 -13.50 -37.28 -17.24
CA ARG A 169 -13.33 -38.63 -16.72
C ARG A 169 -12.18 -39.34 -17.41
N HIS A 170 -11.22 -39.85 -16.64
CA HIS A 170 -10.10 -40.63 -17.17
C HIS A 170 -9.87 -41.86 -16.28
N GLN A 171 -9.89 -43.06 -16.86
CA GLN A 171 -9.65 -44.31 -16.13
C GLN A 171 -10.55 -44.51 -14.88
N ASN A 172 -11.84 -44.14 -14.98
CA ASN A 172 -12.81 -44.14 -13.87
C ASN A 172 -12.56 -43.14 -12.73
N ILE A 173 -11.65 -42.19 -12.93
CA ILE A 173 -11.41 -41.08 -12.02
C ILE A 173 -12.03 -39.83 -12.64
N ASP A 174 -12.82 -39.10 -11.87
CA ASP A 174 -13.40 -37.82 -12.28
C ASP A 174 -12.45 -36.68 -11.87
N TYR A 175 -12.07 -35.86 -12.84
CA TYR A 175 -11.16 -34.73 -12.64
C TYR A 175 -11.87 -33.41 -12.89
N LEU A 176 -11.79 -32.49 -11.93
CA LEU A 176 -12.10 -31.08 -12.14
C LEU A 176 -10.87 -30.43 -12.78
N VAL A 177 -11.03 -30.02 -14.04
CA VAL A 177 -9.99 -29.39 -14.84
C VAL A 177 -10.34 -27.94 -15.12
N PHE A 178 -9.39 -27.04 -14.90
CA PHE A 178 -9.54 -25.62 -15.22
C PHE A 178 -8.18 -24.97 -15.48
N SER A 179 -8.18 -23.86 -16.22
CA SER A 179 -6.98 -23.08 -16.48
C SER A 179 -6.95 -21.85 -15.59
N ILE A 180 -5.81 -21.62 -14.94
CA ILE A 180 -5.52 -20.38 -14.22
C ILE A 180 -4.79 -19.43 -15.18
N THR A 181 -5.29 -18.21 -15.32
CA THR A 181 -4.74 -17.16 -16.19
C THR A 181 -4.52 -15.86 -15.42
N SER A 182 -3.76 -14.94 -15.99
CA SER A 182 -3.55 -13.60 -15.42
C SER A 182 -3.41 -12.60 -16.56
N SER A 183 -4.05 -11.44 -16.48
CA SER A 183 -3.95 -10.44 -17.55
C SER A 183 -2.81 -9.43 -17.34
N LYS A 184 -2.33 -9.28 -16.10
CA LYS A 184 -1.37 -8.21 -15.72
C LYS A 184 -0.26 -8.68 -14.78
N ASN A 185 -0.45 -9.81 -14.12
CA ASN A 185 0.35 -10.22 -12.96
C ASN A 185 1.19 -11.45 -13.31
N THR A 186 2.39 -11.53 -12.74
CA THR A 186 3.23 -12.73 -12.79
C THR A 186 3.22 -13.40 -11.42
N VAL A 187 2.89 -14.68 -11.37
CA VAL A 187 2.86 -15.46 -10.13
C VAL A 187 3.66 -16.74 -10.37
N LYS A 188 4.82 -16.85 -9.72
CA LYS A 188 5.79 -17.95 -9.88
C LYS A 188 6.22 -18.47 -8.52
N LEU A 189 5.48 -19.41 -7.97
CA LEU A 189 5.72 -20.03 -6.67
C LEU A 189 4.70 -21.14 -6.42
N PRO A 190 4.98 -22.06 -5.48
CA PRO A 190 3.99 -23.02 -5.02
C PRO A 190 2.69 -22.37 -4.52
N ILE A 191 1.55 -22.90 -4.95
CA ILE A 191 0.23 -22.47 -4.48
C ILE A 191 -0.55 -23.64 -3.90
N ARG A 192 -1.52 -23.29 -3.04
CA ARG A 192 -2.55 -24.21 -2.56
C ARG A 192 -3.90 -23.82 -3.16
N ILE A 193 -4.55 -24.76 -3.80
CA ILE A 193 -5.90 -24.63 -4.31
C ILE A 193 -6.84 -25.36 -3.37
N VAL A 194 -7.93 -24.71 -2.97
CA VAL A 194 -8.91 -25.25 -2.03
C VAL A 194 -10.29 -25.19 -2.68
N LEU A 195 -10.97 -26.34 -2.73
CA LEU A 195 -12.38 -26.43 -3.11
C LEU A 195 -13.24 -26.25 -1.86
N LEU A 196 -14.23 -25.37 -1.95
CA LEU A 196 -15.11 -25.02 -0.83
C LEU A 196 -16.57 -25.22 -1.17
N ASP A 197 -17.37 -25.54 -0.16
CA ASP A 197 -18.81 -25.64 -0.26
C ASP A 197 -19.53 -24.28 -0.14
N ARG A 198 -20.87 -24.29 -0.04
CA ARG A 198 -21.71 -23.09 0.18
C ARG A 198 -21.39 -22.35 1.48
N ASN A 199 -20.99 -23.06 2.53
CA ASN A 199 -20.67 -22.51 3.84
C ASN A 199 -19.19 -22.08 3.95
N LYS A 200 -18.41 -22.26 2.88
CA LYS A 200 -16.96 -22.06 2.82
C LYS A 200 -16.17 -23.08 3.63
N ASP A 201 -16.77 -24.23 3.91
CA ASP A 201 -16.08 -25.37 4.49
C ASP A 201 -15.20 -26.04 3.44
N VAL A 202 -14.05 -26.57 3.88
CA VAL A 202 -13.06 -27.19 3.00
C VAL A 202 -13.55 -28.57 2.57
N LEU A 203 -13.68 -28.76 1.25
CA LEU A 203 -13.99 -30.05 0.64
C LEU A 203 -12.71 -30.79 0.25
N LEU A 204 -11.75 -30.07 -0.35
CA LEU A 204 -10.50 -30.65 -0.83
C LEU A 204 -9.39 -29.59 -0.94
N GLU A 205 -8.14 -30.02 -0.79
CA GLU A 205 -6.96 -29.20 -1.06
C GLU A 205 -6.03 -29.88 -2.07
N LYS A 206 -5.46 -29.10 -2.98
CA LYS A 206 -4.39 -29.52 -3.90
C LYS A 206 -3.22 -28.56 -3.79
N TYR A 207 -2.02 -29.11 -3.67
CA TYR A 207 -0.77 -28.35 -3.77
C TYR A 207 -0.21 -28.41 -5.19
N CYS A 208 0.19 -27.26 -5.72
CA CYS A 208 0.84 -27.14 -7.03
C CYS A 208 2.23 -26.54 -6.80
N GLU A 209 3.28 -27.37 -6.86
CA GLU A 209 4.66 -26.96 -6.52
C GLU A 209 5.33 -26.11 -7.61
N ASP A 210 4.95 -26.32 -8.88
CA ASP A 210 5.56 -25.72 -10.06
C ASP A 210 4.71 -24.58 -10.66
N PHE A 211 3.80 -24.00 -9.88
CA PHE A 211 2.84 -23.04 -10.39
C PHE A 211 3.53 -21.79 -10.97
N TYR A 212 3.18 -21.50 -12.23
CA TYR A 212 3.64 -20.34 -12.98
C TYR A 212 2.54 -19.81 -13.88
N VAL A 213 2.22 -18.53 -13.73
CA VAL A 213 1.37 -17.80 -14.68
C VAL A 213 1.90 -16.39 -14.88
N ASP A 214 1.80 -15.91 -16.11
CA ASP A 214 2.11 -14.54 -16.53
C ASP A 214 1.06 -14.08 -17.57
N PRO A 215 1.10 -12.81 -18.04
CA PRO A 215 0.16 -12.30 -19.04
C PRO A 215 0.09 -13.07 -20.37
N SER A 216 1.05 -13.95 -20.64
CA SER A 216 1.18 -14.70 -21.90
C SER A 216 0.95 -16.19 -21.74
N SER A 217 0.70 -16.69 -20.53
CA SER A 217 0.64 -18.12 -20.22
C SER A 217 -0.63 -18.49 -19.44
N LYS A 218 -0.92 -19.79 -19.45
CA LYS A 218 -1.99 -20.40 -18.67
C LYS A 218 -1.42 -21.59 -17.92
N TYR A 219 -1.90 -21.84 -16.70
CA TYR A 219 -1.55 -23.02 -15.92
C TYR A 219 -2.77 -23.92 -15.80
N GLU A 220 -2.74 -25.11 -16.41
CA GLU A 220 -3.82 -26.08 -16.31
C GLU A 220 -3.74 -26.83 -14.96
N VAL A 221 -4.85 -26.83 -14.25
CA VAL A 221 -5.02 -27.57 -12.99
C VAL A 221 -5.94 -28.75 -13.26
N SER A 222 -5.55 -29.92 -12.76
CA SER A 222 -6.40 -31.11 -12.70
C SER A 222 -6.47 -31.62 -11.26
N ILE A 223 -7.68 -31.72 -10.72
CA ILE A 223 -7.94 -32.15 -9.34
C ILE A 223 -8.83 -33.39 -9.39
N ASP A 224 -8.41 -34.48 -8.74
CA ASP A 224 -9.25 -35.66 -8.54
C ASP A 224 -10.40 -35.31 -7.59
N VAL A 225 -11.63 -35.51 -8.07
CA VAL A 225 -12.87 -35.17 -7.36
C VAL A 225 -13.82 -36.38 -7.31
N THR A 226 -13.30 -37.60 -7.50
CA THR A 226 -14.11 -38.82 -7.60
C THR A 226 -15.02 -39.06 -6.40
N ASP A 227 -14.55 -38.73 -5.19
CA ASP A 227 -15.31 -38.88 -3.94
C ASP A 227 -16.02 -37.59 -3.49
N ILE A 228 -16.12 -36.59 -4.37
CA ILE A 228 -16.70 -35.28 -4.05
C ILE A 228 -17.96 -35.06 -4.87
N ASP A 229 -19.04 -34.71 -4.17
CA ASP A 229 -20.25 -34.19 -4.80
C ASP A 229 -20.00 -32.79 -5.37
N LEU A 230 -19.82 -32.72 -6.69
CA LEU A 230 -19.52 -31.48 -7.41
C LEU A 230 -20.65 -30.44 -7.33
N ASP A 231 -21.90 -30.85 -7.07
CA ASP A 231 -23.01 -29.92 -6.89
C ASP A 231 -22.84 -29.06 -5.62
N ASN A 232 -22.07 -29.56 -4.66
CA ASN A 232 -21.72 -28.86 -3.43
C ASN A 232 -20.53 -27.92 -3.58
N VAL A 233 -19.66 -28.11 -4.57
CA VAL A 233 -18.50 -27.22 -4.79
C VAL A 233 -19.00 -25.87 -5.31
N LYS A 234 -18.83 -24.81 -4.50
CA LYS A 234 -19.26 -23.44 -4.85
C LYS A 234 -18.14 -22.43 -4.92
N TYR A 235 -16.97 -22.72 -4.36
CA TYR A 235 -15.85 -21.83 -4.51
C TYR A 235 -14.53 -22.57 -4.78
N ILE A 236 -13.67 -21.90 -5.55
CA ILE A 236 -12.25 -22.25 -5.69
C ILE A 236 -11.45 -21.12 -5.06
N LYS A 237 -10.70 -21.44 -4.01
CA LYS A 237 -9.82 -20.49 -3.32
C LYS A 237 -8.37 -20.82 -3.67
N ILE A 238 -7.60 -19.82 -4.07
CA ILE A 238 -6.17 -19.95 -4.33
C ILE A 238 -5.40 -19.21 -3.24
N MET A 239 -4.42 -19.89 -2.65
CA MET A 239 -3.66 -19.39 -1.52
C MET A 239 -2.15 -19.50 -1.76
N VAL A 240 -1.43 -18.52 -1.20
CA VAL A 240 0.04 -18.48 -1.09
C VAL A 240 0.40 -18.39 0.38
N TYR A 241 1.25 -19.31 0.85
CA TYR A 241 1.44 -19.58 2.28
C TYR A 241 0.08 -19.77 2.97
N ASP A 242 -0.49 -18.75 3.61
CA ASP A 242 -1.83 -18.75 4.20
C ASP A 242 -2.67 -17.50 3.82
N ALA A 243 -2.20 -16.71 2.86
CA ALA A 243 -2.96 -15.58 2.30
C ALA A 243 -3.79 -16.04 1.10
N GLN A 244 -5.07 -15.67 1.08
CA GLN A 244 -5.90 -15.80 -0.10
C GLN A 244 -5.46 -14.79 -1.17
N ILE A 245 -5.03 -15.27 -2.32
CA ILE A 245 -4.71 -14.41 -3.48
C ILE A 245 -5.86 -14.31 -4.48
N ALA A 246 -6.77 -15.29 -4.47
CA ALA A 246 -8.00 -15.26 -5.28
C ALA A 246 -9.09 -16.16 -4.70
N LEU A 247 -10.35 -15.79 -4.93
CA LEU A 247 -11.54 -16.59 -4.59
C LEU A 247 -12.53 -16.48 -5.75
N PHE A 248 -12.88 -17.62 -6.33
CA PHE A 248 -13.80 -17.72 -7.45
C PHE A 248 -15.07 -18.41 -7.00
N GLN A 249 -16.22 -17.83 -7.30
CA GLN A 249 -17.52 -18.48 -7.11
C GLN A 249 -17.89 -19.27 -8.36
N LEU A 250 -18.23 -20.55 -8.18
CA LEU A 250 -18.71 -21.44 -9.22
C LEU A 250 -20.23 -21.47 -9.18
N GLY A 251 -20.89 -21.03 -10.26
CA GLY A 251 -22.34 -21.20 -10.47
C GLY A 251 -23.24 -20.49 -9.45
N GLY A 252 -23.82 -19.37 -9.89
CA GLY A 252 -25.17 -18.95 -9.49
C GLY A 252 -26.18 -19.46 -10.50
#